data_AF-A0A9Y2ET87-F1
#
_entry.id   AF-A0A9Y2ET87-F1
#
_cell.length_a   1.000
_cell.length_b   1.000
_cell.length_c   1.000
_cell.angle_alpha   90.00
_cell.angle_beta   90.00
_cell.angle_gamma   90.00
#
_symmetry.space_group_name_H-M   'P 1'
#
loop_
_entity.id
_entity.type
_entity.pdbx_description
1 polymer ?
#
loop_
_entity_poly.entity_id
_entity_poly.type
_entity_poly.pdbx_seq_one_letter_code
_entity_poly.pdbx_strand_id
1 'polypeptide(L)'
;MKHNECELNIPYPPIEVEEKNFRYAQLLLEDYAGPNGELTALTQYFYQYLITQNQYSDFADQMECISIVEMKHMEILGKLIVLLGGNLFYGTYDCGKYTFWSGYNISTTENIRNFLMENIEGEKLAI
;
A
#
# COMPACT_ATOMS: atom_id res chain seq x y z
N MET A 1 14.06 -2.22 17.98
CA MET A 1 14.05 -2.71 16.59
C MET A 1 15.14 -1.93 15.86
N LYS A 2 15.97 -2.59 15.05
CA LYS A 2 16.97 -1.88 14.22
C LYS A 2 16.24 -1.49 12.94
N HIS A 3 16.00 -0.21 12.72
CA HIS A 3 15.51 0.25 11.43
C HIS A 3 16.70 0.23 10.45
N ASN A 4 16.73 -0.75 9.56
CA ASN A 4 17.52 -0.63 8.34
C ASN A 4 16.85 0.46 7.48
N GLU A 5 17.61 1.43 6.97
CA GLU A 5 17.05 2.49 6.12
C GLU A 5 16.55 1.89 4.78
N CYS A 6 15.24 1.64 4.67
CA CYS A 6 14.56 1.28 3.41
C CYS A 6 13.84 2.48 2.77
N GLU A 7 13.88 3.64 3.43
CA GLU A 7 13.28 4.88 2.93
C GLU A 7 14.35 5.86 2.48
N LEU A 8 14.04 6.66 1.47
CA LEU A 8 14.90 7.76 1.06
C LEU A 8 14.75 8.91 2.05
N ASN A 9 15.87 9.52 2.44
CA ASN A 9 15.88 10.72 3.28
C ASN A 9 15.57 11.99 2.47
N ILE A 10 14.39 12.00 1.85
CA ILE A 10 13.82 13.14 1.13
C ILE A 10 12.39 13.37 1.62
N PRO A 11 11.94 14.63 1.78
CA PRO A 11 10.58 14.89 2.21
C PRO A 11 9.58 14.52 1.12
N TYR A 12 8.43 13.97 1.53
CA TYR A 12 7.27 13.86 0.64
C TYR A 12 6.80 15.26 0.20
N PRO A 13 6.19 15.37 -0.99
CA PRO A 13 5.51 16.60 -1.40
C PRO A 13 4.46 17.05 -0.38
N PRO A 14 4.15 18.36 -0.30
CA PRO A 14 3.04 18.84 0.51
C PRO A 14 1.72 18.14 0.16
N ILE A 15 0.94 17.81 1.18
CA ILE A 15 -0.38 17.19 1.03
C ILE A 15 -1.42 18.31 0.90
N GLU A 16 -1.64 18.77 -0.32
CA GLU A 16 -2.53 19.89 -0.62
C GLU A 16 -3.26 19.73 -1.96
N VAL A 17 -4.38 20.43 -2.09
CA VAL A 17 -5.22 20.44 -3.30
C VAL A 17 -5.68 21.86 -3.57
N GLU A 18 -5.80 22.25 -4.84
CA GLU A 18 -6.26 23.60 -5.22
C GLU A 18 -7.74 23.80 -4.89
N GLU A 19 -8.56 22.78 -5.12
CA GLU A 19 -9.98 22.78 -4.82
C GLU A 19 -10.50 21.34 -4.62
N LYS A 20 -11.75 21.23 -4.15
CA LYS A 20 -12.42 19.91 -4.05
C LYS A 20 -12.64 19.34 -5.43
N ASN A 21 -12.33 18.05 -5.60
CA ASN A 21 -12.59 17.31 -6.82
C ASN A 21 -12.94 15.86 -6.50
N PHE A 22 -14.25 15.57 -6.43
CA PHE A 22 -14.76 14.25 -6.10
C PHE A 22 -14.32 13.15 -7.08
N ARG A 23 -14.13 13.49 -8.35
CA ARG A 23 -13.67 12.52 -9.35
C ARG A 23 -12.24 12.08 -9.05
N TYR A 24 -11.36 13.01 -8.66
CA TYR A 24 -9.99 12.67 -8.28
C TYR A 24 -9.98 11.88 -6.98
N ALA A 25 -10.82 12.26 -6.01
CA ALA A 25 -10.96 11.50 -4.78
C ALA A 25 -11.39 10.05 -5.05
N GLN A 26 -12.27 9.83 -6.02
CA GLN A 26 -12.67 8.49 -6.45
C GLN A 26 -11.56 7.71 -7.15
N LEU A 27 -10.75 8.36 -7.99
CA LEU A 27 -9.61 7.70 -8.64
C LEU A 27 -8.57 7.23 -7.62
N LEU A 28 -8.26 8.07 -6.63
CA LEU A 28 -7.29 7.74 -5.58
C LEU A 28 -7.73 6.56 -4.69
N LEU A 29 -8.99 6.13 -4.72
CA LEU A 29 -9.43 4.94 -3.99
C LEU A 29 -8.81 3.65 -4.55
N GLU A 30 -8.49 3.61 -5.86
CA GLU A 30 -7.78 2.48 -6.46
C GLU A 30 -6.36 2.37 -5.89
N ASP A 31 -5.63 3.48 -5.81
CA ASP A 31 -4.29 3.49 -5.24
C ASP A 31 -4.34 3.26 -3.72
N TYR A 32 -5.35 3.80 -3.02
CA TYR A 32 -5.46 3.65 -1.57
C TYR A 32 -5.81 2.22 -1.12
N ALA A 33 -6.82 1.60 -1.73
CA ALA A 33 -7.36 0.32 -1.27
C ALA A 33 -7.88 -0.58 -2.41
N GLY A 34 -7.40 -0.39 -3.64
CA GLY A 34 -7.63 -1.31 -4.74
C GLY A 34 -6.78 -2.57 -4.65
N PRO A 35 -7.02 -3.56 -5.55
CA PRO A 35 -6.28 -4.81 -5.55
C PRO A 35 -4.77 -4.63 -5.69
N ASN A 36 -4.32 -3.61 -6.42
CA ASN A 36 -2.90 -3.28 -6.60
C ASN A 36 -2.49 -2.02 -5.83
N GLY A 37 -3.31 -1.58 -4.86
CA GLY A 37 -3.06 -0.35 -4.10
C GLY A 37 -2.24 -0.58 -2.83
N GLU A 38 -1.99 0.51 -2.11
CA GLU A 38 -1.14 0.58 -0.91
C GLU A 38 -1.60 -0.35 0.21
N LEU A 39 -2.92 -0.51 0.39
CA LEU A 39 -3.42 -1.46 1.38
C LEU A 39 -3.01 -2.91 1.07
N THR A 40 -3.01 -3.29 -0.21
CA THR A 40 -2.54 -4.63 -0.62
C THR A 40 -1.04 -4.76 -0.39
N ALA A 41 -0.24 -3.78 -0.84
CA ALA A 41 1.22 -3.79 -0.65
C ALA A 41 1.59 -3.87 0.85
N LEU A 42 1.02 -2.98 1.67
CA LEU A 42 1.19 -2.95 3.12
C LEU A 42 0.91 -4.31 3.76
N THR A 43 -0.26 -4.88 3.46
CA THR A 43 -0.68 -6.14 4.10
C THR A 43 0.11 -7.34 3.57
N GLN A 44 0.55 -7.31 2.31
CA GLN A 44 1.38 -8.33 1.70
C GLN A 44 2.78 -8.35 2.33
N TYR A 45 3.43 -7.19 2.48
CA TYR A 45 4.74 -7.07 3.12
C TYR A 45 4.67 -7.41 4.60
N PHE A 46 3.63 -6.95 5.31
CA PHE A 46 3.44 -7.29 6.71
C PHE A 46 3.23 -8.80 6.92
N TYR A 47 2.46 -9.45 6.04
CA TYR A 47 2.30 -10.90 6.06
C TYR A 47 3.64 -11.62 5.85
N GLN A 48 4.41 -11.23 4.83
CA GLN A 48 5.71 -11.82 4.51
C GLN A 48 6.72 -11.64 5.65
N TYR A 49 6.74 -10.47 6.30
CA TYR A 49 7.52 -10.23 7.51
C TYR A 49 7.21 -11.29 8.58
N LEU A 50 5.94 -11.43 8.97
CA LEU A 50 5.51 -12.32 10.06
C LEU A 50 5.92 -13.77 9.84
N ILE A 51 5.80 -14.28 8.62
CA ILE A 51 6.07 -15.70 8.32
C ILE A 51 7.56 -16.00 8.07
N THR A 52 8.38 -14.99 7.78
CA THR A 52 9.81 -15.18 7.48
C THR A 52 10.75 -14.86 8.63
N GLN A 53 10.29 -14.22 9.71
CA GLN A 53 11.14 -13.77 10.85
C GLN A 53 12.14 -14.82 11.35
N ASN A 54 11.70 -16.08 11.48
CA ASN A 54 12.51 -17.14 12.07
C ASN A 54 13.53 -17.77 11.11
N GLN A 55 13.33 -17.62 9.80
CA GLN A 55 14.14 -18.30 8.78
C GLN A 55 15.01 -17.32 7.98
N TYR A 56 14.53 -16.09 7.78
CA TYR A 56 15.15 -15.07 6.93
C TYR A 56 15.02 -13.69 7.59
N SER A 57 15.67 -13.50 8.74
CA SER A 57 15.56 -12.26 9.52
C SER A 57 15.86 -10.99 8.73
N ASP A 58 16.90 -11.01 7.89
CA ASP A 58 17.28 -9.83 7.11
C ASP A 58 16.21 -9.46 6.08
N PHE A 59 15.58 -10.46 5.46
CA PHE A 59 14.45 -10.24 4.53
C PHE A 59 13.22 -9.75 5.29
N ALA A 60 12.91 -10.35 6.44
CA ALA A 60 11.80 -9.96 7.28
C ALA A 60 11.93 -8.49 7.72
N ASP A 61 13.12 -8.07 8.16
CA ASP A 61 13.40 -6.68 8.56
C ASP A 61 13.17 -5.70 7.40
N GLN A 62 13.49 -6.09 6.15
CA GLN A 62 13.17 -5.27 4.97
C GLN A 62 11.67 -5.19 4.73
N MET A 63 10.95 -6.31 4.80
CA MET A 63 9.49 -6.31 4.59
C MET A 63 8.74 -5.51 5.67
N GLU A 64 9.19 -5.57 6.93
CA GLU A 64 8.67 -4.71 7.99
C GLU A 64 8.87 -3.24 7.65
N CYS A 65 10.10 -2.86 7.27
CA CYS A 65 10.43 -1.49 6.92
C CYS A 65 9.58 -0.97 5.75
N ILE A 66 9.46 -1.74 4.67
CA ILE A 66 8.65 -1.37 3.50
C ILE A 66 7.18 -1.27 3.88
N SER A 67 6.64 -2.20 4.70
CA SER A 67 5.25 -2.12 5.17
C SER A 67 4.94 -0.83 5.95
N ILE A 68 5.93 -0.28 6.67
CA ILE A 68 5.82 1.01 7.36
C ILE A 68 5.83 2.17 6.35
N VAL A 69 6.61 2.07 5.27
CA VAL A 69 6.58 3.04 4.16
C VAL A 69 5.22 3.04 3.47
N GLU A 70 4.65 1.89 3.13
CA GLU A 70 3.32 1.82 2.52
C GLU A 70 2.22 2.38 3.44
N MET A 71 2.38 2.26 4.76
CA MET A 71 1.47 2.89 5.72
C MET A 71 1.53 4.42 5.66
N LYS A 72 2.71 4.99 5.37
CA LYS A 72 2.86 6.44 5.11
C LYS A 72 2.21 6.82 3.78
N HIS A 73 2.32 6.01 2.73
CA HIS A 73 1.61 6.23 1.47
C HIS A 73 0.10 6.22 1.65
N MET A 74 -0.44 5.26 2.41
CA MET A 74 -1.85 5.25 2.80
C MET A 74 -2.27 6.53 3.53
N GLU A 75 -1.45 7.03 4.47
CA GLU A 75 -1.74 8.29 5.16
C GLU A 75 -1.82 9.47 4.18
N ILE A 76 -0.90 9.54 3.21
CA ILE A 76 -0.86 10.60 2.19
C ILE A 76 -2.11 10.53 1.31
N LEU A 77 -2.39 9.37 0.70
CA LEU A 77 -3.55 9.18 -0.17
C LEU A 77 -4.87 9.43 0.57
N GLY A 78 -4.99 8.92 1.79
CA GLY A 78 -6.18 9.13 2.61
C GLY A 78 -6.43 10.61 2.91
N LYS A 79 -5.39 11.37 3.25
CA LYS A 79 -5.50 12.83 3.43
C LYS A 79 -5.89 13.53 2.13
N LEU A 80 -5.31 13.16 0.99
CA LEU A 80 -5.68 13.72 -0.32
C LEU A 80 -7.15 13.45 -0.65
N ILE A 81 -7.64 12.23 -0.47
CA ILE A 81 -9.05 11.86 -0.70
C ILE A 81 -9.98 12.75 0.14
N VAL A 82 -9.67 12.94 1.43
CA VAL A 82 -10.47 13.79 2.33
C VAL A 82 -10.43 15.26 1.89
N LEU A 83 -9.27 15.79 1.53
CA LEU A 83 -9.11 17.18 1.06
C LEU A 83 -9.88 17.42 -0.25
N LEU A 84 -9.87 16.46 -1.16
CA LEU A 84 -10.64 16.49 -2.41
C LEU A 84 -12.16 16.39 -2.19
N GLY A 85 -12.60 16.13 -0.96
CA GLY A 85 -14.01 15.99 -0.57
C GLY A 85 -14.58 14.59 -0.73
N GLY A 86 -13.75 13.57 -0.99
CA GLY A 86 -14.18 12.18 -1.10
C GLY A 86 -14.52 11.54 0.24
N ASN A 87 -15.26 10.42 0.17
CA ASN A 87 -15.52 9.56 1.31
C ASN A 87 -14.50 8.42 1.32
N LEU A 88 -13.78 8.28 2.43
CA LEU A 88 -12.80 7.22 2.60
C LEU A 88 -13.48 5.90 2.96
N PHE A 89 -13.07 4.82 2.30
CA PHE A 89 -13.36 3.44 2.71
C PHE A 89 -12.28 2.52 2.15
N TYR A 90 -12.16 1.31 2.69
CA TYR A 90 -11.19 0.33 2.22
C TYR A 90 -11.75 -0.45 1.03
N GLY A 91 -11.67 0.16 -0.15
CA GLY A 91 -12.09 -0.42 -1.40
C GLY A 91 -12.17 0.62 -2.51
N THR A 92 -12.80 0.24 -3.60
CA THR A 92 -12.85 1.04 -4.82
C THR A 92 -14.27 1.33 -5.26
N TYR A 93 -14.42 2.30 -6.16
CA TYR A 93 -15.70 2.68 -6.72
C TYR A 93 -15.60 2.80 -8.23
N ASP A 94 -16.29 1.91 -8.94
CA ASP A 94 -16.36 1.93 -10.40
C ASP A 94 -17.81 1.83 -10.88
N CYS A 95 -18.19 2.72 -11.80
CA CYS A 95 -19.50 2.74 -12.47
C CYS A 95 -20.72 2.54 -11.55
N GLY A 96 -20.71 3.11 -10.34
CA GLY A 96 -21.83 2.98 -9.39
C GLY A 96 -21.69 1.86 -8.36
N LYS A 97 -20.64 1.05 -8.44
CA LYS A 97 -20.43 -0.13 -7.59
C LYS A 97 -19.26 0.07 -6.65
N TYR A 98 -19.51 -0.16 -5.37
CA TYR A 98 -18.50 -0.26 -4.34
C TYR A 98 -17.96 -1.69 -4.30
N THR A 99 -16.63 -1.83 -4.34
CA THR A 99 -15.94 -3.11 -4.15
C THR A 99 -15.00 -2.98 -2.96
N PHE A 100 -15.33 -3.62 -1.84
CA PHE A 100 -14.46 -3.59 -0.67
C PHE A 100 -13.21 -4.41 -0.91
N TRP A 101 -12.09 -3.91 -0.40
CA TRP A 101 -10.85 -4.67 -0.33
C TRP A 101 -11.08 -5.95 0.50
N SER A 102 -10.41 -7.02 0.10
CA SER A 102 -10.50 -8.29 0.81
C SER A 102 -9.15 -8.97 0.87
N GLY A 103 -8.97 -9.84 1.87
CA GLY A 103 -7.76 -10.66 1.99
C GLY A 103 -7.51 -11.61 0.82
N TYR A 104 -8.44 -11.75 -0.13
CA TYR A 104 -8.21 -12.45 -1.40
C TYR A 104 -7.12 -11.80 -2.26
N ASN A 105 -6.84 -10.51 -2.03
CA ASN A 105 -5.78 -9.77 -2.73
C ASN A 105 -4.36 -10.19 -2.27
N ILE A 106 -4.24 -11.03 -1.24
CA ILE A 106 -2.96 -11.40 -0.63
C ILE A 106 -2.52 -12.80 -1.08
N SER A 107 -1.30 -12.89 -1.58
CA SER A 107 -0.64 -14.15 -1.89
C SER A 107 -0.24 -14.86 -0.60
N THR A 108 -0.62 -16.13 -0.50
CA THR A 108 -0.29 -17.04 0.61
C THR A 108 0.83 -18.01 0.23
N THR A 109 1.66 -17.69 -0.76
CA THR A 109 2.84 -18.51 -1.06
C THR A 109 3.79 -18.51 0.14
N GLU A 110 4.61 -19.55 0.29
CA GLU A 110 5.67 -19.61 1.32
C GLU A 110 7.07 -19.62 0.70
N ASN A 111 7.15 -19.48 -0.63
CA ASN A 111 8.41 -19.49 -1.35
C ASN A 111 8.99 -18.07 -1.45
N ILE A 112 10.16 -17.84 -0.86
CA ILE A 112 10.81 -16.53 -0.86
C ILE A 112 11.11 -15.95 -2.25
N ARG A 113 11.38 -16.81 -3.26
CA ARG A 113 11.54 -16.34 -4.64
C ARG A 113 10.22 -15.79 -5.17
N ASN A 114 9.11 -16.44 -4.85
CA ASN A 114 7.79 -15.97 -5.26
C ASN A 114 7.45 -14.64 -4.60
N PHE A 115 7.77 -14.45 -3.30
CA PHE A 115 7.61 -13.14 -2.66
C PHE A 115 8.32 -12.04 -3.44
N LEU A 116 9.61 -12.20 -3.75
CA LEU A 116 10.35 -11.18 -4.48
C LEU A 116 9.75 -10.89 -5.87
N MET A 117 9.31 -11.92 -6.58
CA MET A 117 8.68 -11.75 -7.90
C MET A 117 7.33 -11.04 -7.81
N GLU A 118 6.48 -11.44 -6.86
CA GLU A 118 5.16 -10.85 -6.62
C GLU A 118 5.29 -9.39 -6.15
N ASN A 119 6.24 -9.10 -5.26
CA ASN A 119 6.50 -7.75 -4.76
C ASN A 119 6.97 -6.84 -5.89
N ILE A 120 7.95 -7.27 -6.70
CA ILE A 120 8.43 -6.50 -7.85
C ILE A 120 7.30 -6.24 -8.85
N GLU A 121 6.41 -7.20 -9.07
CA GLU A 121 5.27 -7.03 -9.97
C GLU A 121 4.21 -6.10 -9.38
N GLY A 122 3.93 -6.22 -8.07
CA GLY A 122 3.03 -5.32 -7.35
C GLY A 122 3.46 -3.87 -7.46
N GLU A 123 4.75 -3.59 -7.20
CA GLU A 123 5.32 -2.25 -7.35
C GLU A 123 5.22 -1.71 -8.78
N LYS A 124 5.42 -2.56 -9.80
CA LYS A 124 5.26 -2.14 -11.20
C LYS A 124 3.82 -1.82 -11.58
N LEU A 125 2.85 -2.45 -10.94
CA LEU A 125 1.43 -2.19 -11.17
C LEU A 125 0.94 -0.93 -10.45
N ALA A 126 1.66 -0.49 -9.41
CA ALA A 126 1.36 0.71 -8.63
C ALA A 126 1.98 2.01 -9.19
N ILE A 127 2.88 1.92 -10.19
CA ILE A 127 3.56 3.05 -10.86
C ILE A 127 2.93 3.33 -12.24
#